data_AF-A0A940G931-F1
#
_entry.id   AF-A0A940G931-F1
#
_cell.length_a   1.000
_cell.length_b   1.000
_cell.length_c   1.000
_cell.angle_alpha   90.00
_cell.angle_beta   90.00
_cell.angle_gamma   90.00
#
_symmetry.space_group_name_H-M   'P 1'
#
loop_
_entity.id
_entity.type
_entity.pdbx_description
1 polymer ?
#
loop_
_entity_poly.entity_id
_entity_poly.type
_entity_poly.pdbx_seq_one_letter_code
_entity_poly.pdbx_strand_id
1 'polypeptide(L)'
;MAMSDRTKLVLAAMAAAGVIAAVALVPATPPDLASPRAAEFRFAARAAYRAASMESCPPVKEWPRTRFLARQRQALAEFESSHPGPLRAQLQMAQDDAALGLGCWADGDPEVARIHVRLARTEVTQGLARMTQLAPEIGRGFLAPRAPSPASARFRKAVRALVEFTDPACPVSTRAGNDTVLAAAQRELAGFRQELEGRPQAIDFDVARSDQVYQDSLAEPQCAPPSARSVAELGSAALAETRARIAALGKLR
;
A
#
# COMPACT_ATOMS: atom_id res chain seq x y z
N MET A 1 18.52 -6.48 -68.75
CA MET A 1 18.26 -7.09 -67.42
C MET A 1 18.60 -6.06 -66.37
N ALA A 2 17.59 -5.66 -65.60
CA ALA A 2 17.66 -4.60 -64.60
C ALA A 2 17.99 -5.20 -63.22
N MET A 3 18.84 -4.52 -62.45
CA MET A 3 18.73 -4.45 -60.98
C MET A 3 19.12 -3.04 -60.54
N SER A 4 18.32 -2.51 -59.61
CA SER A 4 18.06 -1.10 -59.33
C SER A 4 18.98 -0.53 -58.24
N ASP A 5 19.41 0.71 -58.46
CA ASP A 5 20.30 1.55 -57.64
C ASP A 5 19.61 2.17 -56.39
N ARG A 6 18.52 1.56 -55.90
CA ARG A 6 17.73 2.10 -54.78
C ARG A 6 18.07 1.54 -53.40
N THR A 7 18.97 0.57 -53.29
CA THR A 7 19.29 -0.07 -51.99
C THR A 7 20.46 0.60 -51.25
N LYS A 8 21.21 1.51 -51.90
CA LYS A 8 22.37 2.18 -51.27
C LYS A 8 22.04 3.53 -50.63
N LEU A 9 20.80 4.02 -50.78
CA LEU A 9 20.42 5.39 -50.39
C LEU A 9 19.52 5.49 -49.14
N VAL A 10 19.45 4.45 -48.31
CA VAL A 10 18.74 4.49 -47.00
C VAL A 10 19.71 4.48 -45.81
N LEU A 11 21.00 4.22 -46.02
CA LEU A 11 22.01 4.25 -44.94
C LEU A 11 22.61 5.64 -44.67
N ALA A 12 22.17 6.69 -45.37
CA ALA A 12 22.78 8.02 -45.29
C ALA A 12 22.01 9.06 -44.44
N ALA A 13 20.94 8.72 -43.71
CA ALA A 13 20.12 9.77 -43.06
C ALA A 13 19.55 9.45 -41.67
N MET A 14 20.18 8.57 -40.88
CA MET A 14 19.76 8.36 -39.47
C MET A 14 20.89 8.41 -38.44
N ALA A 15 22.07 8.93 -38.81
CA ALA A 15 23.20 9.11 -37.89
C ALA A 15 23.32 10.52 -37.29
N ALA A 16 22.35 11.42 -37.50
CA ALA A 16 22.41 12.80 -37.05
C ALA A 16 21.12 13.24 -36.33
N ALA A 17 20.76 12.53 -35.26
CA ALA A 17 19.87 13.05 -34.23
C ALA A 17 20.23 12.36 -32.92
N GLY A 18 21.33 12.83 -32.32
CA GLY A 18 21.71 12.49 -30.96
C GLY A 18 20.68 13.03 -29.98
N VAL A 19 19.62 12.25 -29.76
CA VAL A 19 18.79 12.32 -28.56
C VAL A 19 18.67 10.88 -28.09
N ILE A 20 19.69 10.43 -27.34
CA ILE A 20 19.53 9.26 -26.47
C ILE A 20 18.59 9.73 -25.37
N ALA A 21 17.29 9.63 -25.61
CA ALA A 21 16.32 9.57 -24.53
C ALA A 21 16.65 8.27 -23.78
N ALA A 22 17.40 8.40 -22.68
CA ALA A 22 17.45 7.37 -21.67
C ALA A 22 16.03 7.24 -21.11
N VAL A 23 15.19 6.47 -21.81
CA VAL A 23 13.97 5.93 -21.23
C VAL A 23 14.48 5.00 -20.14
N ALA A 24 14.56 5.54 -18.92
CA ALA A 24 14.69 4.73 -17.74
C ALA A 24 13.49 3.78 -17.78
N LEU A 25 13.74 2.55 -18.22
CA LEU A 25 12.82 1.44 -18.10
C LEU A 25 12.61 1.25 -16.60
N VAL A 26 11.66 1.97 -16.03
CA VAL A 26 11.14 1.64 -14.71
C VAL A 26 10.51 0.27 -14.90
N PRO A 27 11.06 -0.79 -14.27
CA PRO A 27 10.50 -2.11 -14.45
C PRO A 27 9.03 -2.08 -14.04
N ALA A 28 8.19 -2.79 -14.80
CA ALA A 28 6.86 -3.15 -14.34
C ALA A 28 6.96 -3.66 -12.89
N THR A 29 5.97 -3.31 -12.06
CA THR A 29 5.94 -3.68 -10.64
C THR A 29 6.31 -5.16 -10.51
N PRO A 30 7.39 -5.52 -9.80
CA PRO A 30 7.81 -6.90 -9.68
C PRO A 30 6.62 -7.74 -9.19
N PRO A 31 6.32 -8.88 -9.85
CA PRO A 31 5.10 -9.66 -9.58
C PRO A 31 4.95 -10.07 -8.11
N ASP A 32 6.06 -10.18 -7.40
CA ASP A 32 6.08 -10.56 -5.99
C ASP A 32 5.53 -9.48 -5.04
N LEU A 33 5.52 -8.20 -5.42
CA LEU A 33 5.19 -7.10 -4.50
C LEU A 33 3.70 -6.93 -4.25
N ALA A 34 2.89 -7.14 -5.28
CA ALA A 34 1.44 -7.09 -5.18
C ALA A 34 0.83 -8.47 -4.89
N SER A 35 1.67 -9.48 -4.63
CA SER A 35 1.18 -10.82 -4.30
C SER A 35 0.40 -10.82 -2.98
N PRO A 36 -0.61 -11.71 -2.83
CA PRO A 36 -1.35 -11.84 -1.57
C PRO A 36 -0.44 -12.10 -0.36
N ARG A 37 0.64 -12.87 -0.54
CA ARG A 37 1.63 -13.15 0.52
C ARG A 37 2.42 -11.91 0.91
N ALA A 38 2.83 -11.08 -0.05
CA ALA A 38 3.51 -9.82 0.26
C ALA A 38 2.58 -8.81 0.96
N ALA A 39 1.31 -8.75 0.56
CA ALA A 39 0.31 -7.93 1.24
C ALA A 39 0.10 -8.39 2.70
N GLU A 40 0.00 -9.69 2.91
CA GLU A 40 -0.09 -10.28 4.23
C GLU A 40 1.15 -10.00 5.10
N PHE A 41 2.35 -10.13 4.54
CA PHE A 41 3.59 -9.81 5.24
C PHE A 41 3.62 -8.34 5.67
N ARG A 42 3.27 -7.41 4.76
CA ARG A 42 3.19 -5.99 5.10
C ARG A 42 2.08 -5.70 6.12
N PHE A 43 0.97 -6.42 6.09
CA PHE A 43 -0.08 -6.31 7.08
C PHE A 43 0.42 -6.70 8.48
N ALA A 44 1.07 -7.86 8.60
CA ALA A 44 1.69 -8.32 9.85
C ALA A 44 2.78 -7.35 10.34
N ALA A 45 3.62 -6.85 9.44
CA ALA A 45 4.64 -5.86 9.74
C ALA A 45 4.05 -4.55 10.26
N ARG A 46 3.02 -4.00 9.59
CA ARG A 46 2.34 -2.77 10.01
C ARG A 46 1.74 -2.92 11.40
N ALA A 47 1.06 -4.03 11.68
CA ALA A 47 0.47 -4.32 12.99
C ALA A 47 1.56 -4.34 14.08
N ALA A 48 2.64 -5.10 13.87
CA ALA A 48 3.76 -5.17 14.80
C ALA A 48 4.44 -3.81 15.03
N TYR A 49 4.70 -3.03 13.98
CA TYR A 49 5.29 -1.69 14.12
C TYR A 49 4.37 -0.74 14.87
N ARG A 50 3.05 -0.77 14.61
CA ARG A 50 2.08 0.05 15.35
C ARG A 50 2.06 -0.32 16.82
N ALA A 51 1.93 -1.60 17.14
CA ALA A 51 1.93 -2.10 18.51
C ALA A 51 3.20 -1.71 19.28
N ALA A 52 4.37 -1.83 18.64
CA ALA A 52 5.66 -1.50 19.24
C ALA A 52 5.88 0.02 19.42
N SER A 53 5.27 0.85 18.57
CA SER A 53 5.56 2.30 18.49
C SER A 53 4.49 3.18 19.13
N MET A 54 3.27 2.68 19.35
CA MET A 54 2.19 3.47 19.93
C MET A 54 2.45 3.75 21.41
N GLU A 55 2.43 5.04 21.78
CA GLU A 55 2.66 5.53 23.14
C GLU A 55 1.34 5.72 23.92
N SER A 56 1.44 6.04 25.21
CA SER A 56 0.30 6.34 26.09
C SER A 56 -0.16 7.80 25.98
N CYS A 57 -1.46 8.05 26.13
CA CYS A 57 -2.08 9.37 26.26
C CYS A 57 -3.04 9.44 27.48
N PRO A 58 -2.77 10.32 28.46
CA PRO A 58 -1.52 11.05 28.65
C PRO A 58 -0.34 10.07 28.93
N PRO A 59 0.92 10.51 28.81
CA PRO A 59 2.06 9.68 29.17
C PRO A 59 2.00 9.26 30.65
N VAL A 60 2.09 7.95 30.92
CA VAL A 60 2.18 7.41 32.29
C VAL A 60 3.65 7.32 32.67
N LYS A 61 4.13 8.23 33.52
CA LYS A 61 5.57 8.34 33.86
C LYS A 61 6.11 7.07 34.53
N GLU A 62 5.29 6.44 35.36
CA GLU A 62 5.60 5.21 36.08
C GLU A 62 5.54 3.97 35.18
N TRP A 63 4.85 4.08 34.03
CA TRP A 63 4.64 2.99 33.08
C TRP A 63 4.98 3.35 31.62
N PRO A 64 6.23 3.73 31.31
CA PRO A 64 6.60 4.12 29.95
C PRO A 64 6.61 2.91 29.01
N ARG A 65 5.71 2.88 28.03
CA ARG A 65 5.55 1.78 27.07
C ARG A 65 6.85 1.44 26.35
N THR A 66 7.63 2.45 25.97
CA THR A 66 8.99 2.29 25.38
C THR A 66 9.86 1.30 26.16
N ARG A 67 9.87 1.39 27.49
CA ARG A 67 10.64 0.50 28.36
C ARG A 67 10.06 -0.90 28.37
N PHE A 68 8.74 -1.04 28.46
CA PHE A 68 8.09 -2.35 28.53
C PHE A 68 8.05 -3.10 27.20
N LEU A 69 8.20 -2.39 26.08
CA LEU A 69 8.26 -2.94 24.73
C LEU A 69 9.69 -2.97 24.15
N ALA A 70 10.71 -2.69 24.97
CA ALA A 70 12.10 -2.64 24.50
C ALA A 70 12.56 -3.94 23.82
N ARG A 71 12.22 -5.10 24.40
CA ARG A 71 12.54 -6.42 23.80
C ARG A 71 11.83 -6.63 22.46
N GLN A 72 10.58 -6.18 22.35
CA GLN A 72 9.81 -6.27 21.10
C GLN A 72 10.41 -5.38 20.01
N ARG A 73 10.81 -4.16 20.35
CA ARG A 73 11.51 -3.25 19.43
C ARG A 73 12.86 -3.82 18.99
N GLN A 74 13.61 -4.41 19.90
CA GLN A 74 14.87 -5.09 19.58
C GLN A 74 14.64 -6.26 18.62
N ALA A 75 13.66 -7.12 18.89
CA ALA A 75 13.35 -8.26 18.02
C ALA A 75 12.93 -7.83 16.60
N LEU A 76 12.17 -6.73 16.47
CA LEU A 76 11.86 -6.14 15.17
C LEU A 76 13.12 -5.64 14.44
N ALA A 77 14.03 -4.96 15.15
CA ALA A 77 15.29 -4.49 14.58
C ALA A 77 16.20 -5.66 14.15
N GLU A 78 16.28 -6.73 14.94
CA GLU A 78 17.01 -7.95 14.60
C GLU A 78 16.41 -8.63 13.35
N PHE A 79 15.09 -8.72 13.26
CA PHE A 79 14.39 -9.24 12.08
C PHE A 79 14.71 -8.40 10.83
N GLU A 80 14.65 -7.07 10.92
CA GLU A 80 15.00 -6.19 9.81
C GLU A 80 16.45 -6.37 9.34
N SER A 81 17.39 -6.50 10.29
CA SER A 81 18.81 -6.65 9.99
C SER A 81 19.15 -7.99 9.32
N SER A 82 18.39 -9.04 9.62
CA SER A 82 18.58 -10.38 9.06
C SER A 82 17.92 -10.59 7.69
N HIS A 83 17.11 -9.64 7.21
CA HIS A 83 16.39 -9.75 5.93
C HIS A 83 16.70 -8.58 4.98
N PRO A 84 17.93 -8.52 4.41
CA PRO A 84 18.31 -7.48 3.46
C PRO A 84 17.55 -7.60 2.12
N GLY A 85 17.68 -6.56 1.29
CA GLY A 85 17.16 -6.58 -0.08
C GLY A 85 15.64 -6.35 -0.16
N PRO A 86 14.88 -7.14 -0.96
CA PRO A 86 13.47 -6.88 -1.22
C PRO A 86 12.58 -6.89 0.03
N LEU A 87 12.88 -7.78 0.99
CA LEU A 87 12.18 -7.83 2.27
C LEU A 87 12.37 -6.56 3.09
N ARG A 88 13.58 -5.99 3.09
CA ARG A 88 13.85 -4.71 3.75
C ARG A 88 13.00 -3.59 3.18
N ALA A 89 12.79 -3.56 1.87
CA ALA A 89 11.92 -2.56 1.24
C ALA A 89 10.45 -2.71 1.69
N GLN A 90 9.94 -3.95 1.79
CA GLN A 90 8.59 -4.23 2.31
C GLN A 90 8.44 -3.79 3.77
N LEU A 91 9.45 -4.10 4.61
CA LEU A 91 9.49 -3.69 6.01
C LEU A 91 9.52 -2.16 6.15
N GLN A 92 10.30 -1.47 5.33
CA GLN A 92 10.33 0.00 5.33
C GLN A 92 8.98 0.60 4.95
N MET A 93 8.30 0.07 3.93
CA MET A 93 6.96 0.54 3.55
C MET A 93 5.95 0.33 4.69
N ALA A 94 6.00 -0.82 5.36
CA ALA A 94 5.14 -1.13 6.49
C ALA A 94 5.43 -0.21 7.70
N GLN A 95 6.69 0.10 7.96
CA GLN A 95 7.10 1.02 9.02
C GLN A 95 6.60 2.45 8.75
N ASP A 96 6.79 2.97 7.54
CA ASP A 96 6.32 4.30 7.14
C ASP A 96 4.79 4.39 7.24
N ASP A 97 4.07 3.34 6.83
CA ASP A 97 2.61 3.25 6.90
C ASP A 97 2.09 3.13 8.34
N ALA A 98 2.85 2.46 9.21
CA ALA A 98 2.55 2.39 10.64
C ALA A 98 2.63 3.78 11.28
N ALA A 99 3.64 4.57 10.92
CA ALA A 99 3.90 5.90 11.49
C ALA A 99 2.81 6.95 11.16
N LEU A 100 2.15 6.88 10.00
CA LEU A 100 1.18 7.88 9.52
C LEU A 100 -0.17 7.95 10.26
N GLY A 101 -0.37 7.11 11.26
CA GLY A 101 -1.60 7.09 12.04
C GLY A 101 -1.36 6.56 13.44
N LEU A 102 -0.14 6.73 13.97
CA LEU A 102 0.11 6.47 15.38
C LEU A 102 -0.71 7.49 16.18
N GLY A 103 -1.86 7.03 16.66
CA GLY A 103 -2.53 7.64 17.79
C GLY A 103 -1.78 7.28 19.07
N CYS A 104 -2.53 7.12 20.14
CA CYS A 104 -1.99 6.70 21.42
C CYS A 104 -3.04 5.92 22.20
N TRP A 105 -2.56 5.11 23.14
CA TRP A 105 -3.40 4.32 24.03
C TRP A 105 -3.88 5.16 25.21
N ALA A 106 -5.18 5.09 25.52
CA ALA A 106 -5.73 5.69 26.73
C ALA A 106 -5.34 4.86 27.97
N ASP A 107 -4.09 5.00 28.40
CA ASP A 107 -3.48 4.28 29.52
C ASP A 107 -3.65 5.04 30.85
N GLY A 108 -4.77 5.74 31.05
CA GLY A 108 -5.00 6.57 32.24
C GLY A 108 -5.00 5.80 33.57
N ASP A 109 -5.11 4.48 33.52
CA ASP A 109 -5.06 3.57 34.66
C ASP A 109 -3.90 2.55 34.49
N PRO A 110 -3.10 2.27 35.55
CA PRO A 110 -1.97 1.33 35.45
C PRO A 110 -2.34 -0.12 35.09
N GLU A 111 -3.52 -0.62 35.47
CA GLU A 111 -3.96 -1.97 35.08
C GLU A 111 -4.33 -2.01 33.60
N VAL A 112 -5.02 -0.98 33.10
CA VAL A 112 -5.30 -0.79 31.68
C VAL A 112 -3.99 -0.70 30.88
N ALA A 113 -3.01 0.09 31.36
CA ALA A 113 -1.69 0.21 30.74
C ALA A 113 -0.95 -1.14 30.66
N ARG A 114 -1.03 -1.97 31.71
CA ARG A 114 -0.46 -3.33 31.72
C ARG A 114 -1.15 -4.23 30.69
N ILE A 115 -2.47 -4.15 30.56
CA ILE A 115 -3.23 -4.91 29.57
C ILE A 115 -2.83 -4.49 28.16
N HIS A 116 -2.80 -3.20 27.86
CA HIS A 116 -2.42 -2.72 26.53
C HIS A 116 -0.97 -3.04 26.17
N VAL A 117 -0.03 -3.01 27.13
CA VAL A 117 1.34 -3.49 26.89
C VAL A 117 1.36 -4.98 26.59
N ARG A 118 0.58 -5.80 27.31
CA ARG A 118 0.48 -7.24 27.05
C ARG A 118 -0.07 -7.52 25.65
N LEU A 119 -1.14 -6.83 25.26
CA LEU A 119 -1.71 -6.93 23.91
C LEU A 119 -0.68 -6.54 22.85
N ALA A 120 0.03 -5.41 23.04
CA ALA A 120 1.08 -4.99 22.13
C ALA A 120 2.22 -6.01 22.03
N ARG A 121 2.62 -6.66 23.13
CA ARG A 121 3.62 -7.73 23.11
C ARG A 121 3.14 -8.93 22.30
N THR A 122 1.89 -9.35 22.51
CA THR A 122 1.28 -10.44 21.75
C THR A 122 1.23 -10.11 20.27
N GLU A 123 0.79 -8.91 19.90
CA GLU A 123 0.68 -8.47 18.51
C GLU A 123 2.05 -8.42 17.81
N VAL A 124 3.09 -7.89 18.47
CA VAL A 124 4.46 -7.92 17.93
C VAL A 124 4.95 -9.36 17.76
N THR A 125 4.69 -10.23 18.75
CA THR A 125 5.15 -11.63 18.72
C THR A 125 4.47 -12.41 17.58
N GLN A 126 3.16 -12.26 17.43
CA GLN A 126 2.38 -12.88 16.35
C GLN A 126 2.79 -12.32 14.98
N GLY A 127 2.99 -11.00 14.89
CA GLY A 127 3.47 -10.35 13.68
C GLY A 127 4.85 -10.86 13.26
N LEU A 128 5.81 -10.95 14.19
CA LEU A 128 7.14 -11.52 13.93
C LEU A 128 7.07 -12.99 13.48
N ALA A 129 6.26 -13.81 14.14
CA ALA A 129 6.07 -15.21 13.75
C ALA A 129 5.50 -15.32 12.33
N ARG A 130 4.48 -14.52 11.99
CA ARG A 130 3.89 -14.53 10.65
C ARG A 130 4.85 -14.00 9.59
N MET A 131 5.57 -12.92 9.86
CA MET A 131 6.61 -12.40 8.97
C MET A 131 7.71 -13.43 8.72
N THR A 132 8.14 -14.15 9.76
CA THR A 132 9.17 -15.20 9.65
C THR A 132 8.69 -16.35 8.77
N GLN A 133 7.43 -16.77 8.91
CA GLN A 133 6.83 -17.80 8.06
C GLN A 133 6.76 -17.39 6.59
N LEU A 134 6.45 -16.12 6.31
CA LEU A 134 6.23 -15.60 4.96
C LEU A 134 7.51 -15.15 4.26
N ALA A 135 8.57 -14.79 5.00
CA ALA A 135 9.82 -14.29 4.45
C ALA A 135 10.43 -15.19 3.35
N PRO A 136 10.45 -16.54 3.47
CA PRO A 136 10.97 -17.41 2.41
C PRO A 136 10.16 -17.38 1.10
N GLU A 137 8.87 -17.01 1.18
CA GLU A 137 7.96 -16.93 0.03
C GLU A 137 8.05 -15.57 -0.70
N ILE A 138 8.60 -14.55 -0.04
CA ILE A 138 8.61 -13.16 -0.49
C ILE A 138 10.07 -12.72 -0.65
N GLY A 139 10.69 -12.98 -1.80
CA GLY A 139 12.11 -12.65 -1.92
C GLY A 139 12.75 -12.83 -3.28
N ARG A 140 12.00 -13.16 -4.33
CA ARG A 140 12.59 -13.39 -5.66
C ARG A 140 12.56 -12.15 -6.55
N GLY A 141 11.66 -11.20 -6.29
CA GLY A 141 11.61 -9.91 -6.99
C GLY A 141 12.61 -8.89 -6.44
N PHE A 142 13.24 -8.10 -7.31
CA PHE A 142 14.09 -6.98 -6.89
C PHE A 142 13.25 -5.73 -6.62
N LEU A 143 13.33 -5.22 -5.39
CA LEU A 143 12.99 -3.85 -5.05
C LEU A 143 14.25 -3.14 -4.57
N ALA A 144 14.60 -2.03 -5.23
CA ALA A 144 15.59 -1.14 -4.68
C ALA A 144 15.08 -0.63 -3.32
N PRO A 145 15.88 -0.74 -2.25
CA PRO A 145 15.60 -0.04 -1.00
C PRO A 145 15.30 1.43 -1.31
N ARG A 146 14.18 1.94 -0.79
CA ARG A 146 13.81 3.34 -0.90
C ARG A 146 14.05 4.04 0.43
N ALA A 147 14.45 5.31 0.36
CA ALA A 147 14.50 6.14 1.56
C ALA A 147 13.07 6.26 2.15
N PRO A 148 12.94 6.31 3.49
CA PRO A 148 11.66 6.58 4.13
C PRO A 148 11.01 7.82 3.55
N SER A 149 9.72 7.75 3.20
CA SER A 149 9.01 8.86 2.53
C SER A 149 7.61 9.03 3.11
N PRO A 150 7.40 10.03 3.99
CA PRO A 150 6.07 10.36 4.50
C PRO A 150 5.06 10.64 3.38
N ALA A 151 5.51 11.21 2.26
CA ALA A 151 4.67 11.46 1.09
C ALA A 151 4.20 10.14 0.45
N SER A 152 5.09 9.18 0.23
CA SER A 152 4.73 7.85 -0.32
C SER A 152 3.76 7.11 0.58
N ALA A 153 3.98 7.15 1.90
CA ALA A 153 3.06 6.50 2.83
C ALA A 153 1.68 7.19 2.83
N ARG A 154 1.61 8.52 2.68
CA ARG A 154 0.33 9.26 2.58
C ARG A 154 -0.39 8.89 1.29
N PHE A 155 0.35 8.80 0.20
CA PHE A 155 -0.15 8.33 -1.08
C PHE A 155 -0.73 6.91 -0.95
N ARG A 156 0.02 5.95 -0.38
CA ARG A 156 -0.49 4.58 -0.15
C ARG A 156 -1.75 4.54 0.71
N LYS A 157 -1.80 5.32 1.79
CA LYS A 157 -3.00 5.45 2.64
C LYS A 157 -4.20 5.96 1.84
N ALA A 158 -4.01 6.98 1.01
CA ALA A 158 -5.08 7.53 0.19
C ALA A 158 -5.50 6.59 -0.95
N VAL A 159 -4.58 5.82 -1.54
CA VAL A 159 -4.92 4.78 -2.53
C VAL A 159 -5.72 3.66 -1.89
N ARG A 160 -5.37 3.17 -0.69
CA ARG A 160 -6.17 2.16 0.03
C ARG A 160 -7.63 2.62 0.21
N ALA A 161 -7.82 3.84 0.70
CA ALA A 161 -9.14 4.43 0.88
C ALA A 161 -9.89 4.71 -0.45
N LEU A 162 -9.17 4.88 -1.56
CA LEU A 162 -9.76 4.98 -2.89
C LEU A 162 -10.21 3.61 -3.40
N VAL A 163 -9.39 2.58 -3.24
CA VAL A 163 -9.72 1.19 -3.61
C VAL A 163 -10.95 0.72 -2.84
N GLU A 164 -10.96 0.87 -1.52
CA GLU A 164 -12.10 0.54 -0.65
C GLU A 164 -13.39 1.24 -1.09
N PHE A 165 -13.29 2.49 -1.53
CA PHE A 165 -14.44 3.26 -2.01
C PHE A 165 -14.96 2.76 -3.37
N THR A 166 -14.07 2.41 -4.29
CA THR A 166 -14.44 1.96 -5.65
C THR A 166 -14.80 0.48 -5.75
N ASP A 167 -14.43 -0.30 -4.75
CA ASP A 167 -14.67 -1.74 -4.66
C ASP A 167 -15.02 -2.15 -3.20
N PRO A 168 -16.12 -1.61 -2.64
CA PRO A 168 -16.49 -1.89 -1.27
C PRO A 168 -17.04 -3.31 -1.14
N ALA A 169 -16.73 -3.97 -0.02
CA ALA A 169 -17.30 -5.28 0.32
C ALA A 169 -18.82 -5.23 0.54
N CYS A 170 -19.35 -4.08 0.98
CA CYS A 170 -20.78 -3.90 1.24
C CYS A 170 -21.56 -3.50 -0.01
N PRO A 171 -22.80 -4.00 -0.19
CA PRO A 171 -23.65 -3.58 -1.29
C PRO A 171 -24.01 -2.08 -1.16
N VAL A 172 -23.83 -1.32 -2.23
CA VAL A 172 -24.14 0.13 -2.23
C VAL A 172 -25.60 0.42 -2.63
N SER A 173 -26.26 -0.51 -3.31
CA SER A 173 -27.62 -0.32 -3.85
C SER A 173 -28.49 -1.55 -3.63
N THR A 174 -29.79 -1.32 -3.39
CA THR A 174 -30.80 -2.38 -3.40
C THR A 174 -31.19 -2.81 -4.82
N ARG A 175 -30.80 -2.04 -5.85
CA ARG A 175 -31.30 -2.18 -7.22
C ARG A 175 -30.31 -2.88 -8.17
N ALA A 176 -29.03 -2.93 -7.84
CA ALA A 176 -27.99 -3.56 -8.65
C ALA A 176 -26.74 -3.87 -7.80
N GLY A 177 -25.89 -4.79 -8.29
CA GLY A 177 -24.60 -5.11 -7.67
C GLY A 177 -23.57 -3.98 -7.80
N ASN A 178 -22.55 -4.01 -6.95
CA ASN A 178 -21.50 -2.99 -6.89
C ASN A 178 -20.79 -2.81 -8.24
N ASP A 179 -20.48 -3.91 -8.93
CA ASP A 179 -19.83 -3.85 -10.26
C ASP A 179 -20.63 -3.03 -11.27
N THR A 180 -21.96 -3.09 -11.21
CA THR A 180 -22.82 -2.30 -12.09
C THR A 180 -22.87 -0.83 -11.67
N VAL A 181 -23.04 -0.57 -10.37
CA VAL A 181 -23.17 0.80 -9.85
C VAL A 181 -21.85 1.56 -9.95
N LEU A 182 -20.73 0.91 -9.67
CA LEU A 182 -19.39 1.49 -9.54
C LEU A 182 -18.52 1.33 -10.79
N ALA A 183 -19.03 0.71 -11.87
CA ALA A 183 -18.27 0.45 -13.11
C ALA A 183 -17.50 1.68 -13.63
N ALA A 184 -18.12 2.87 -13.60
CA ALA A 184 -17.50 4.09 -14.07
C ALA A 184 -16.35 4.55 -13.16
N ALA A 185 -16.53 4.44 -11.84
CA ALA A 185 -15.50 4.74 -10.85
C ALA A 185 -14.31 3.78 -10.98
N GLN A 186 -14.57 2.47 -11.14
CA GLN A 186 -13.54 1.46 -11.36
C GLN A 186 -12.73 1.71 -12.64
N ARG A 187 -13.40 2.13 -13.74
CA ARG A 187 -12.71 2.54 -14.98
C ARG A 187 -11.82 3.76 -14.77
N GLU A 188 -12.28 4.77 -14.04
CA GLU A 188 -11.50 5.97 -13.72
C GLU A 188 -10.27 5.61 -12.88
N LEU A 189 -10.41 4.73 -11.89
CA LEU A 189 -9.29 4.20 -11.10
C LEU A 189 -8.27 3.45 -11.97
N ALA A 190 -8.73 2.63 -12.91
CA ALA A 190 -7.87 1.93 -13.84
C ALA A 190 -7.10 2.90 -14.76
N GLY A 191 -7.76 3.95 -15.26
CA GLY A 191 -7.12 5.02 -16.03
C GLY A 191 -6.05 5.75 -15.21
N PHE A 192 -6.36 6.11 -13.97
CA PHE A 192 -5.36 6.71 -13.07
C PHE A 192 -4.14 5.80 -12.87
N ARG A 193 -4.33 4.48 -12.68
CA ARG A 193 -3.20 3.55 -12.58
C ARG A 193 -2.35 3.52 -13.85
N GLN A 194 -2.94 3.61 -15.03
CA GLN A 194 -2.20 3.69 -16.30
C GLN A 194 -1.36 4.97 -16.37
N GLU A 195 -1.88 6.12 -15.91
CA GLU A 195 -1.13 7.38 -15.86
C GLU A 195 0.08 7.37 -14.91
N LEU A 196 0.10 6.43 -13.95
CA LEU A 196 1.22 6.25 -13.04
C LEU A 196 2.35 5.41 -13.65
N GLU A 197 2.12 4.76 -14.79
CA GLU A 197 3.14 3.93 -15.44
C GLU A 197 4.44 4.71 -15.69
N GLY A 198 5.56 4.03 -15.44
CA GLY A 198 6.88 4.67 -15.50
C GLY A 198 7.21 5.59 -14.33
N ARG A 199 6.33 5.75 -13.34
CA ARG A 199 6.56 6.62 -12.17
C ARG A 199 6.75 5.81 -10.87
N PRO A 200 7.50 6.34 -9.89
CA PRO A 200 7.65 5.70 -8.57
C PRO A 200 6.34 5.34 -7.87
N GLN A 201 5.28 6.13 -8.10
CA GLN A 201 3.97 5.98 -7.49
C GLN A 201 3.17 4.80 -8.05
N ALA A 202 3.51 4.24 -9.21
CA ALA A 202 2.87 3.01 -9.69
C ALA A 202 3.08 1.85 -8.72
N ILE A 203 4.30 1.74 -8.16
CA ILE A 203 4.63 0.72 -7.16
C ILE A 203 3.84 0.96 -5.87
N ASP A 204 3.80 2.22 -5.39
CA ASP A 204 3.04 2.57 -4.19
C ASP A 204 1.54 2.28 -4.38
N PHE A 205 1.00 2.54 -5.58
CA PHE A 205 -0.39 2.21 -5.91
C PHE A 205 -0.64 0.71 -5.85
N ASP A 206 0.19 -0.11 -6.52
CA ASP A 206 0.00 -1.56 -6.58
C ASP A 206 0.15 -2.22 -5.20
N VAL A 207 1.12 -1.75 -4.41
CA VAL A 207 1.28 -2.13 -3.00
C VAL A 207 0.03 -1.79 -2.21
N ALA A 208 -0.44 -0.54 -2.27
CA ALA A 208 -1.63 -0.10 -1.54
C ALA A 208 -2.89 -0.86 -1.97
N ARG A 209 -3.07 -1.13 -3.26
CA ARG A 209 -4.20 -1.93 -3.76
C ARG A 209 -4.16 -3.35 -3.21
N SER A 210 -3.02 -4.05 -3.32
CA SER A 210 -2.89 -5.42 -2.79
C SER A 210 -3.08 -5.48 -1.27
N ASP A 211 -2.63 -4.45 -0.55
CA ASP A 211 -2.84 -4.32 0.89
C ASP A 211 -4.32 -4.14 1.24
N GLN A 212 -5.05 -3.32 0.48
CA GLN A 212 -6.49 -3.15 0.69
C GLN A 212 -7.25 -4.44 0.42
N VAL A 213 -6.97 -5.11 -0.70
CA VAL A 213 -7.60 -6.40 -1.05
C VAL A 213 -7.36 -7.44 0.05
N TYR A 214 -6.14 -7.51 0.58
CA TYR A 214 -5.85 -8.41 1.71
C TYR A 214 -6.61 -8.01 2.97
N GLN A 215 -6.67 -6.71 3.30
CA GLN A 215 -7.43 -6.21 4.45
C GLN A 215 -8.93 -6.55 4.33
N ASP A 216 -9.52 -6.38 3.16
CA ASP A 216 -10.93 -6.70 2.90
C ASP A 216 -11.19 -8.21 3.02
N SER A 217 -10.20 -9.05 2.67
CA SER A 217 -10.31 -10.51 2.85
C SER A 217 -10.34 -10.98 4.30
N LEU A 218 -9.88 -10.14 5.24
CA LEU A 218 -9.91 -10.40 6.68
C LEU A 218 -11.16 -9.81 7.36
N ALA A 219 -11.85 -8.90 6.70
CA ALA A 219 -12.95 -8.16 7.29
C ALA A 219 -14.24 -9.00 7.27
N GLU A 220 -14.98 -8.97 8.38
CA GLU A 220 -16.40 -9.29 8.40
C GLU A 220 -17.17 -7.97 8.28
N PRO A 221 -17.62 -7.58 7.08
CA PRO A 221 -18.15 -6.25 6.86
C PRO A 221 -19.51 -6.09 7.54
N GLN A 222 -19.60 -5.15 8.47
CA GLN A 222 -20.87 -4.70 9.04
C GLN A 222 -21.49 -3.65 8.12
N CYS A 223 -22.36 -4.11 7.22
CA CYS A 223 -22.92 -3.25 6.18
C CYS A 223 -24.09 -2.42 6.67
N ALA A 224 -24.04 -1.11 6.36
CA ALA A 224 -25.22 -0.27 6.43
C ALA A 224 -26.27 -0.74 5.41
N PRO A 225 -27.57 -0.45 5.64
CA PRO A 225 -28.60 -0.72 4.65
C PRO A 225 -28.24 -0.06 3.30
N PRO A 226 -28.26 -0.83 2.19
CA PRO A 226 -27.94 -0.30 0.87
C PRO A 226 -28.93 0.79 0.44
N SER A 227 -28.48 1.71 -0.41
CA SER A 227 -29.30 2.85 -0.83
C SER A 227 -30.42 2.42 -1.80
N ALA A 228 -31.60 3.01 -1.62
CA ALA A 228 -32.73 2.88 -2.55
C ALA A 228 -32.68 3.89 -3.71
N ARG A 229 -31.67 4.77 -3.77
CA ARG A 229 -31.44 5.72 -4.87
C ARG A 229 -31.25 5.00 -6.20
N SER A 230 -31.40 5.73 -7.30
CA SER A 230 -31.24 5.13 -8.63
C SER A 230 -29.78 4.74 -8.90
N VAL A 231 -29.57 3.70 -9.72
CA VAL A 231 -28.22 3.24 -10.12
C VAL A 231 -27.44 4.37 -10.80
N ALA A 232 -28.09 5.14 -11.68
CA ALA A 232 -27.45 6.25 -12.38
C ALA A 232 -26.99 7.37 -11.44
N GLU A 233 -27.80 7.69 -10.43
CA GLU A 233 -27.48 8.71 -9.43
C GLU A 233 -26.31 8.28 -8.52
N LEU A 234 -26.34 7.04 -8.03
CA LEU A 234 -25.25 6.46 -7.23
C LEU A 234 -23.95 6.38 -8.03
N GLY A 235 -24.01 5.88 -9.27
CA GLY A 235 -22.84 5.76 -10.14
C GLY A 235 -22.23 7.11 -10.51
N SER A 236 -23.06 8.13 -10.77
CA SER A 236 -22.59 9.50 -11.07
C SER A 236 -21.90 10.14 -9.86
N ALA A 237 -22.47 9.97 -8.66
CA ALA A 237 -21.88 10.46 -7.42
C ALA A 237 -20.54 9.76 -7.12
N ALA A 238 -20.49 8.43 -7.28
CA ALA A 238 -19.28 7.64 -7.08
C ALA A 238 -18.15 8.04 -8.06
N LEU A 239 -18.47 8.29 -9.32
CA LEU A 239 -17.50 8.76 -10.31
C LEU A 239 -16.95 10.14 -9.94
N ALA A 240 -17.81 11.09 -9.54
CA ALA A 240 -17.39 12.43 -9.16
C ALA A 240 -16.45 12.41 -7.94
N GLU A 241 -16.80 11.63 -6.92
CA GLU A 241 -15.97 11.46 -5.72
C GLU A 241 -14.63 10.77 -6.05
N THR A 242 -14.64 9.75 -6.92
CA THR A 242 -13.43 9.06 -7.39
C THR A 242 -12.47 10.04 -8.05
N ARG A 243 -12.96 10.91 -8.94
CA ARG A 243 -12.17 11.96 -9.59
C ARG A 243 -11.60 12.96 -8.58
N ALA A 244 -12.40 13.38 -7.60
CA ALA A 244 -11.94 14.28 -6.55
C ALA A 244 -10.78 13.66 -5.72
N ARG A 245 -10.90 12.38 -5.38
CA ARG A 245 -9.84 11.63 -4.67
C ARG A 245 -8.58 11.46 -5.52
N ILE A 246 -8.71 11.14 -6.81
CA ILE A 246 -7.58 11.06 -7.75
C ILE A 246 -6.88 12.42 -7.89
N ALA A 247 -7.64 13.51 -8.00
CA ALA A 247 -7.08 14.86 -8.06
C ALA A 247 -6.32 15.22 -6.77
N ALA A 248 -6.84 14.81 -5.60
CA ALA A 248 -6.15 14.99 -4.31
C ALA A 248 -4.86 14.15 -4.24
N LEU A 249 -4.87 12.90 -4.71
CA LEU A 249 -3.68 12.06 -4.87
C LEU A 249 -2.65 12.69 -5.82
N GLY A 250 -3.11 13.43 -6.84
CA GLY A 250 -2.26 14.21 -7.73
C GLY A 250 -1.36 15.23 -7.01
N LYS A 251 -1.80 15.75 -5.86
CA LYS A 251 -1.02 16.67 -5.02
C LYS A 251 0.05 15.98 -4.16
N LEU A 252 0.04 14.65 -4.14
CA LEU A 252 0.99 13.79 -3.42
C LEU A 252 1.97 13.08 -4.39
N ARG A 253 1.85 13.35 -5.70
CA ARG A 253 2.73 12.81 -6.76
C ARG A 253 4.00 13.64 -6.91
#